data_AF-A0A0G9GHU7-F1
#
_entry.id   AF-A0A0G9GHU7-F1
#
_cell.length_a   1.000
_cell.length_b   1.000
_cell.length_c   1.000
_cell.angle_alpha   90.00
_cell.angle_beta   90.00
_cell.angle_gamma   90.00
#
_symmetry.space_group_name_H-M   'P 1'
#
loop_
_entity.id
_entity.type
_entity.pdbx_description
1 polymer ?
#
loop_
_entity_poly.entity_id
_entity_poly.type
_entity_poly.pdbx_seq_one_letter_code
_entity_poly.pdbx_strand_id
1 'polypeptide(L)'
;MQRNVQAFIDDVTADKVTQDSLTGTYAKLATKVKPWLAKLVAALNADQLAQVTLTAKHEPAISFRLETSVINLPLANLTEIGKVTAAEDTLPINVYMIAESDALPSGLRIDELGSVADVLADQANAEKLLTDWLTAQTDRLDQITAAEA
;
A
#
# COMPACT_ATOMS: atom_id res chain seq x y z
N MET A 1 -14.17 -5.72 -5.93
CA MET A 1 -14.61 -4.32 -5.80
C MET A 1 -14.32 -3.60 -7.11
N GLN A 2 -15.23 -2.77 -7.59
CA GLN A 2 -15.02 -1.89 -8.74
C GLN A 2 -15.54 -0.49 -8.40
N ARG A 3 -14.99 0.53 -9.03
CA ARG A 3 -15.43 1.93 -8.88
C ARG A 3 -15.40 2.62 -10.25
N ASN A 4 -16.39 3.47 -10.49
CA ASN A 4 -16.26 4.47 -11.55
C ASN A 4 -15.10 5.41 -11.18
N VAL A 5 -14.29 5.79 -12.16
CA VAL A 5 -13.08 6.59 -11.95
C VAL A 5 -13.41 7.95 -11.37
N GLN A 6 -14.42 8.67 -11.89
CA GLN A 6 -14.82 9.96 -11.32
C GLN A 6 -15.29 9.81 -9.87
N ALA A 7 -16.14 8.83 -9.58
CA ALA A 7 -16.61 8.58 -8.22
C ALA A 7 -15.46 8.22 -7.26
N PHE A 8 -14.47 7.46 -7.73
CA PHE A 8 -13.25 7.17 -6.97
C PHE A 8 -12.47 8.46 -6.66
N ILE A 9 -12.24 9.32 -7.67
CA ILE A 9 -11.55 10.60 -7.48
C ILE A 9 -12.32 11.49 -6.49
N ASP A 10 -13.65 11.55 -6.61
CA ASP A 10 -14.50 12.35 -5.73
C ASP A 10 -14.46 11.81 -4.28
N ASP A 11 -14.51 10.49 -4.10
CA ASP A 11 -14.45 9.87 -2.78
C ASP A 11 -13.09 10.11 -2.10
N VAL A 12 -11.97 10.00 -2.85
CA VAL A 12 -10.63 10.30 -2.32
C VAL A 12 -10.49 11.79 -1.99
N THR A 13 -11.01 12.68 -2.84
CA THR A 13 -10.98 14.14 -2.61
C THR A 13 -11.84 14.55 -1.41
N ALA A 14 -12.92 13.82 -1.15
CA ALA A 14 -13.81 14.04 -0.02
C ALA A 14 -13.36 13.31 1.27
N ASP A 15 -12.11 12.85 1.34
CA ASP A 15 -11.52 12.13 2.47
C ASP A 15 -12.29 10.86 2.89
N LYS A 16 -12.99 10.20 1.95
CA LYS A 16 -13.70 8.93 2.19
C LYS A 16 -12.77 7.73 2.03
N VAL A 17 -11.56 7.84 2.56
CA VAL A 17 -10.57 6.78 2.61
C VAL A 17 -10.38 6.39 4.07
N THR A 18 -10.61 5.12 4.39
CA THR A 18 -10.34 4.60 5.73
C THR A 18 -8.84 4.57 5.96
N GLN A 19 -8.38 5.47 6.83
CA GLN A 19 -6.97 5.57 7.20
C GLN A 19 -6.70 4.89 8.54
N ASP A 20 -5.68 4.05 8.58
CA ASP A 20 -5.24 3.40 9.81
C ASP A 20 -3.70 3.30 9.82
N SER A 21 -3.10 3.09 10.99
CA SER A 21 -1.66 2.97 11.11
C SER A 21 -1.24 1.98 12.19
N LEU A 22 -0.05 1.40 11.98
CA LEU A 22 0.64 0.59 12.96
C LEU A 22 2.09 1.05 13.06
N THR A 23 2.67 0.88 14.24
CA THR A 23 4.10 1.05 14.46
C THR A 23 4.71 -0.29 14.88
N GLY A 24 5.85 -0.62 14.28
CA GLY A 24 6.64 -1.79 14.60
C GLY A 24 8.08 -1.42 14.96
N THR A 25 8.79 -2.39 15.55
CA THR A 25 10.25 -2.36 15.59
C THR A 25 10.77 -2.84 14.25
N TYR A 26 11.73 -2.13 13.64
CA TYR A 26 12.26 -2.42 12.30
C TYR A 26 12.63 -3.90 12.12
N ALA A 27 13.48 -4.44 13.01
CA ALA A 27 13.90 -5.84 13.01
C ALA A 27 12.77 -6.89 13.24
N LYS A 28 11.55 -6.45 13.55
CA LYS A 28 10.38 -7.31 13.80
C LYS A 28 9.18 -6.92 12.93
N LEU A 29 9.38 -6.15 11.87
CA LEU A 29 8.30 -5.67 11.01
C LEU A 29 7.49 -6.81 10.39
N ALA A 30 8.12 -7.93 10.03
CA ALA A 30 7.41 -9.12 9.54
C ALA A 30 6.29 -9.61 10.50
N THR A 31 6.48 -9.48 11.82
CA THR A 31 5.44 -9.85 12.80
C THR A 31 4.20 -8.94 12.78
N LYS A 32 4.30 -7.80 12.10
CA LYS A 32 3.21 -6.84 11.92
C LYS A 32 2.44 -7.03 10.62
N VAL A 33 2.90 -7.89 9.70
CA VAL A 33 2.23 -8.12 8.41
C VAL A 33 0.78 -8.57 8.60
N LYS A 34 0.55 -9.58 9.43
CA LYS A 34 -0.80 -10.09 9.71
C LYS A 34 -1.77 -9.02 10.27
N PRO A 35 -1.47 -8.31 11.38
CA PRO A 35 -2.36 -7.26 11.87
C PRO A 35 -2.47 -6.05 10.91
N TRP A 36 -1.46 -5.81 10.08
CA TRP A 36 -1.49 -4.79 9.05
C TRP A 36 -2.48 -5.12 7.92
N LEU A 37 -2.38 -6.34 7.37
CA LEU A 37 -3.32 -6.85 6.38
C LEU A 37 -4.74 -6.94 6.96
N ALA A 38 -4.89 -7.37 8.22
CA ALA A 38 -6.20 -7.48 8.86
C ALA A 38 -6.96 -6.15 8.93
N LYS A 39 -6.25 -5.03 9.19
CA LYS A 39 -6.84 -3.68 9.17
C LYS A 39 -7.32 -3.28 7.77
N LEU A 40 -6.53 -3.59 6.74
CA LEU A 40 -6.93 -3.38 5.35
C LEU A 40 -8.17 -4.21 5.04
N VAL A 41 -8.13 -5.52 5.28
CA VAL A 41 -9.23 -6.46 5.02
C VAL A 41 -10.53 -6.05 5.72
N ALA A 42 -10.45 -5.50 6.93
CA ALA A 42 -11.63 -4.97 7.62
C ALA A 42 -12.32 -3.84 6.84
N ALA A 43 -11.55 -2.89 6.30
CA ALA A 43 -12.07 -1.82 5.45
C ALA A 43 -12.59 -2.35 4.11
N LEU A 44 -11.88 -3.30 3.48
CA LEU A 44 -12.31 -3.92 2.23
C LEU A 44 -13.63 -4.69 2.36
N ASN A 45 -13.84 -5.41 3.47
CA ASN A 45 -15.11 -6.09 3.75
C ASN A 45 -16.27 -5.11 3.99
N ALA A 46 -15.98 -3.86 4.35
CA ALA A 46 -16.95 -2.78 4.45
C ALA A 46 -17.13 -2.01 3.12
N ASP A 47 -16.55 -2.50 2.03
CA ASP A 47 -16.54 -1.86 0.70
C ASP A 47 -15.96 -0.42 0.73
N GLN A 48 -14.96 -0.20 1.59
CA GLN A 48 -14.29 1.10 1.74
C GLN A 48 -12.95 1.14 1.02
N LEU A 49 -12.61 2.30 0.45
CA LEU A 49 -11.22 2.60 0.07
C LEU A 49 -10.40 2.72 1.35
N ALA A 50 -9.15 2.27 1.31
CA ALA A 50 -8.33 2.17 2.50
C ALA A 50 -6.87 2.49 2.24
N GLN A 51 -6.26 3.08 3.26
CA GLN A 51 -4.84 3.37 3.33
C GLN A 51 -4.33 3.00 4.72
N VAL A 52 -3.57 1.92 4.84
CA VAL A 52 -3.03 1.46 6.12
C VAL A 52 -1.51 1.58 6.12
N THR A 53 -0.96 2.38 7.01
CA THR A 53 0.48 2.67 7.06
C THR A 53 1.17 1.86 8.16
N LEU A 54 2.29 1.22 7.85
CA LEU A 54 3.20 0.56 8.78
C LEU A 54 4.50 1.37 8.88
N THR A 55 4.78 1.87 10.08
CA THR A 55 5.97 2.69 10.37
C THR A 55 6.94 1.96 11.31
N ALA A 56 8.23 2.26 11.18
CA ALA A 56 9.25 1.86 12.15
C ALA A 56 10.26 2.99 12.33
N LYS A 57 10.89 3.03 13.50
CA LYS A 57 12.09 3.86 13.69
C LYS A 57 13.26 3.18 13.00
N HIS A 58 13.87 3.87 12.05
CA HIS A 58 15.05 3.46 11.29
C HIS A 58 15.75 4.73 10.78
N GLU A 59 17.05 4.66 10.52
CA GLU A 59 17.82 5.71 9.84
C GLU A 59 18.59 5.05 8.69
N PRO A 60 18.33 5.43 7.42
CA PRO A 60 17.39 6.46 6.98
C PRO A 60 15.92 6.09 7.21
N ALA A 61 15.05 7.10 7.34
CA ALA A 61 13.63 6.89 7.61
C ALA A 61 12.97 6.05 6.52
N ILE A 62 12.06 5.14 6.92
CA ILE A 62 11.28 4.31 5.99
C ILE A 62 9.83 4.19 6.44
N SER A 63 8.91 4.22 5.48
CA SER A 63 7.50 3.93 5.67
C SER A 63 6.99 2.89 4.67
N PHE A 64 6.04 2.07 5.10
CA PHE A 64 5.35 1.10 4.26
C PHE A 64 3.85 1.37 4.30
N ARG A 65 3.14 1.18 3.18
CA ARG A 65 1.72 1.48 3.09
C ARG A 65 1.00 0.47 2.20
N LEU A 66 -0.15 -0.01 2.68
CA LEU A 66 -1.13 -0.71 1.85
C LEU A 66 -2.18 0.30 1.44
N GLU A 67 -2.46 0.39 0.15
CA GLU A 67 -3.34 1.43 -0.38
C GLU A 67 -4.21 0.88 -1.50
N THR A 68 -5.51 1.18 -1.45
CA THR A 68 -6.43 0.82 -2.52
C THR A 68 -6.42 1.87 -3.61
N SER A 69 -6.27 1.48 -4.86
CA SER A 69 -6.34 2.40 -6.00
C SER A 69 -6.87 1.69 -7.24
N VAL A 70 -7.30 2.49 -8.21
CA VAL A 70 -7.68 2.01 -9.56
C VAL A 70 -6.45 1.69 -10.42
N ILE A 71 -5.29 2.24 -10.08
CA ILE A 71 -4.02 2.06 -10.80
C ILE A 71 -2.81 2.14 -9.87
N ASN A 72 -1.64 1.77 -10.38
CA ASN A 72 -0.35 1.80 -9.68
C ASN A 72 0.21 3.24 -9.51
N LEU A 73 -0.53 4.10 -8.82
CA LEU A 73 -0.11 5.42 -8.39
C LEU A 73 -0.65 5.70 -6.98
N PRO A 74 0.12 6.41 -6.12
CA PRO A 74 -0.36 6.77 -4.80
C PRO A 74 -1.58 7.69 -4.87
N LEU A 75 -2.50 7.56 -3.91
CA LEU A 75 -3.66 8.43 -3.76
C LEU A 75 -3.27 9.91 -3.61
N ALA A 76 -2.09 10.19 -3.06
CA ALA A 76 -1.51 11.53 -3.01
C ALA A 76 -1.31 12.16 -4.40
N ASN A 77 -1.20 11.35 -5.46
CA ASN A 77 -1.01 11.77 -6.84
C ASN A 77 -2.33 11.73 -7.64
N LEU A 78 -3.47 12.02 -6.99
CA LEU A 78 -4.80 11.92 -7.59
C LEU A 78 -4.97 12.70 -8.90
N THR A 79 -4.31 13.86 -9.01
CA THR A 79 -4.28 14.64 -10.26
C THR A 79 -3.66 13.86 -11.42
N GLU A 80 -2.57 13.13 -11.18
CA GLU A 80 -1.94 12.31 -12.22
C GLU A 80 -2.78 11.09 -12.54
N ILE A 81 -3.45 10.49 -11.54
CA ILE A 81 -4.42 9.41 -11.75
C ILE A 81 -5.52 9.87 -12.72
N GLY A 82 -6.10 11.05 -12.49
CA GLY A 82 -7.16 11.60 -13.35
C GLY A 82 -6.69 11.94 -14.78
N LYS A 83 -5.40 12.18 -15.01
CA LYS A 83 -4.86 12.43 -16.37
C LYS A 83 -4.67 11.15 -17.18
N VAL A 84 -4.43 10.03 -16.52
CA VAL A 84 -4.09 8.74 -17.17
C VAL A 84 -5.23 7.73 -17.15
N THR A 85 -6.37 8.10 -16.57
CA THR A 85 -7.61 7.30 -16.54
C THR A 85 -8.74 8.05 -17.22
N ALA A 86 -9.75 7.34 -17.72
CA ALA A 86 -10.97 7.97 -18.25
C ALA A 86 -12.04 8.05 -17.15
N ALA A 87 -12.62 9.22 -16.95
CA ALA A 87 -13.53 9.51 -15.84
C ALA A 87 -14.80 8.63 -15.87
N GLU A 88 -15.26 8.28 -17.08
CA GLU A 88 -16.42 7.43 -17.34
C GLU A 88 -16.15 5.93 -17.10
N ASP A 89 -14.89 5.50 -17.08
CA ASP A 89 -14.56 4.08 -16.93
C ASP A 89 -14.94 3.55 -15.54
N THR A 90 -15.25 2.26 -15.48
CA THR A 90 -15.39 1.52 -14.22
C THR A 90 -14.25 0.53 -14.13
N LEU A 91 -13.34 0.75 -13.20
CA LEU A 91 -12.11 -0.02 -13.04
C LEU A 91 -12.17 -0.89 -11.78
N PRO A 92 -11.46 -2.03 -11.77
CA PRO A 92 -11.22 -2.78 -10.54
C PRO A 92 -10.41 -1.95 -9.55
N ILE A 93 -10.72 -2.13 -8.27
CA ILE A 93 -9.86 -1.63 -7.19
C ILE A 93 -8.86 -2.73 -6.83
N ASN A 94 -7.59 -2.37 -6.88
CA ASN A 94 -6.47 -3.20 -6.49
C ASN A 94 -5.84 -2.69 -5.19
N VAL A 95 -5.09 -3.57 -4.54
CA VAL A 95 -4.29 -3.24 -3.35
C VAL A 95 -2.84 -3.11 -3.77
N TYR A 96 -2.24 -1.95 -3.48
CA TYR A 96 -0.84 -1.65 -3.75
C TYR A 96 -0.02 -1.65 -2.45
N MET A 97 1.18 -2.22 -2.53
CA MET A 97 2.22 -2.20 -1.50
C MET A 97 3.20 -1.09 -1.86
N ILE A 98 3.31 -0.08 -0.99
CA ILE A 98 4.12 1.10 -1.22
C ILE A 98 5.21 1.15 -0.14
N ALA A 99 6.47 1.33 -0.54
CA ALA A 99 7.59 1.64 0.34
C ALA A 99 8.17 3.00 -0.03
N GLU A 100 8.47 3.82 0.96
CA GLU A 100 8.97 5.18 0.76
C GLU A 100 10.13 5.45 1.73
N SER A 101 11.29 5.82 1.17
CA SER A 101 12.53 6.12 1.89
C SER A 101 13.53 6.77 0.93
N ASP A 102 14.27 7.77 1.40
CA ASP A 102 15.31 8.45 0.61
C ASP A 102 16.46 7.51 0.18
N ALA A 103 16.65 6.38 0.87
CA ALA A 103 17.62 5.36 0.47
C ALA A 103 17.18 4.54 -0.75
N LEU A 104 15.89 4.52 -1.09
CA LEU A 104 15.44 3.84 -2.30
C LEU A 104 15.88 4.68 -3.52
N PRO A 105 16.32 4.07 -4.65
CA PRO A 105 16.85 4.82 -5.79
C PRO A 105 15.89 5.88 -6.38
N SER A 106 14.58 5.71 -6.21
CA SER A 106 13.54 6.64 -6.66
C SER A 106 12.79 7.31 -5.50
N GLY A 107 13.23 7.10 -4.25
CA GLY A 107 12.48 7.50 -3.04
C GLY A 107 11.22 6.67 -2.77
N LEU A 108 10.68 6.00 -3.80
CA LEU A 108 9.38 5.34 -3.79
C LEU A 108 9.42 4.03 -4.57
N ARG A 109 8.85 2.97 -3.98
CA ARG A 109 8.62 1.67 -4.62
C ARG A 109 7.16 1.30 -4.47
N ILE A 110 6.53 0.88 -5.57
CA ILE A 110 5.15 0.40 -5.55
C ILE A 110 5.06 -0.92 -6.29
N ASP A 111 4.40 -1.89 -5.68
CA ASP A 111 4.08 -3.19 -6.26
C ASP A 111 2.60 -3.52 -6.00
N GLU A 112 1.99 -4.32 -6.88
CA GLU A 112 0.61 -4.75 -6.71
C GLU A 112 0.56 -6.02 -5.85
N LEU A 113 -0.27 -6.02 -4.80
CA LEU A 113 -0.57 -7.22 -4.01
C LEU A 113 -1.60 -8.10 -4.72
N GLY A 114 -2.57 -7.47 -5.37
CA GLY A 114 -3.61 -8.10 -6.18
C GLY A 114 -4.90 -7.28 -6.18
N SER A 115 -5.92 -7.78 -6.89
CA SER A 115 -7.24 -7.16 -6.83
C SER A 115 -7.85 -7.30 -5.43
N VAL A 116 -8.75 -6.38 -5.05
CA VAL A 116 -9.49 -6.52 -3.77
C VAL A 116 -10.23 -7.85 -3.68
N ALA A 117 -10.73 -8.37 -4.81
CA ALA A 117 -11.40 -9.67 -4.85
C ALA A 117 -10.44 -10.82 -4.49
N ASP A 118 -9.23 -10.82 -5.07
CA ASP A 118 -8.23 -11.86 -4.82
C ASP A 118 -7.69 -11.80 -3.40
N VAL A 119 -7.42 -10.60 -2.89
CA VAL A 119 -6.96 -10.40 -1.50
C VAL A 119 -7.99 -10.90 -0.48
N LEU A 120 -9.29 -10.67 -0.73
CA LEU A 120 -10.35 -11.16 0.14
C LEU A 120 -10.56 -12.68 0.02
N ALA A 121 -10.40 -13.24 -1.18
CA ALA A 121 -10.59 -14.66 -1.45
C ALA A 121 -9.46 -15.54 -0.87
N ASP A 122 -8.21 -15.05 -0.87
CA ASP A 122 -7.06 -15.78 -0.34
C ASP A 122 -6.14 -14.89 0.50
N GLN A 123 -6.60 -14.60 1.72
CA GLN A 123 -5.87 -13.78 2.69
C GLN A 123 -4.55 -14.44 3.13
N ALA A 124 -4.45 -15.77 3.08
CA ALA A 124 -3.23 -16.48 3.45
C ALA A 124 -2.13 -16.26 2.41
N ASN A 125 -2.48 -16.34 1.13
CA ASN A 125 -1.55 -15.99 0.05
C ASN A 125 -1.20 -14.49 0.06
N ALA A 126 -2.17 -13.61 0.29
CA ALA A 126 -1.91 -12.18 0.43
C ALA A 126 -0.95 -11.87 1.59
N GLU A 127 -1.13 -12.51 2.76
CA GLU A 127 -0.21 -12.38 3.90
C GLU A 127 1.21 -12.85 3.54
N LYS A 128 1.32 -13.98 2.82
CA LYS A 128 2.60 -14.51 2.36
C LYS A 128 3.30 -13.55 1.40
N LEU A 129 2.62 -13.10 0.33
CA LEU A 129 3.18 -12.18 -0.65
C LEU A 129 3.62 -10.86 -0.01
N LEU A 130 2.82 -10.32 0.89
CA LEU A 130 3.14 -9.11 1.63
C LEU A 130 4.36 -9.31 2.56
N THR A 131 4.48 -10.48 3.20
CA THR A 131 5.64 -10.81 4.03
C THR A 131 6.92 -10.92 3.21
N ASP A 132 6.86 -11.63 2.07
CA ASP A 132 7.99 -11.79 1.15
C ASP A 132 8.44 -10.43 0.61
N TRP A 133 7.48 -9.59 0.19
CA TRP A 133 7.76 -8.25 -0.32
C TRP A 133 8.38 -7.34 0.74
N LEU A 134 7.81 -7.30 1.95
CA LEU A 134 8.31 -6.46 3.04
C LEU A 134 9.73 -6.85 3.43
N THR A 135 9.99 -8.16 3.54
CA THR A 135 11.33 -8.70 3.85
C THR A 135 12.34 -8.28 2.78
N ALA A 136 11.98 -8.41 1.49
CA ALA A 136 12.84 -7.99 0.40
C ALA A 136 13.16 -6.48 0.43
N GLN A 137 12.19 -5.63 0.83
CA GLN A 137 12.44 -4.20 0.93
C GLN A 137 13.33 -3.85 2.13
N THR A 138 13.15 -4.49 3.28
CA THR A 138 14.01 -4.28 4.45
C THR A 138 15.42 -4.81 4.20
N ASP A 139 15.57 -5.98 3.57
CA ASP A 139 16.89 -6.53 3.21
C ASP A 139 17.64 -5.61 2.25
N ARG A 140 16.92 -5.03 1.28
CA ARG A 140 17.49 -4.06 0.36
C ARG A 140 17.95 -2.79 1.08
N LEU A 141 17.14 -2.27 2.01
CA LEU A 141 17.49 -1.09 2.79
C LEU A 141 18.75 -1.35 3.65
N ASP A 142 18.84 -2.53 4.26
CA ASP A 142 19.99 -2.94 5.06
C ASP A 142 21.27 -3.01 4.20
N GLN A 143 21.16 -3.53 2.98
CA GLN A 143 22.29 -3.58 2.03
C GLN A 143 22.76 -2.20 1.61
N ILE A 144 21.84 -1.27 1.34
CA ILE A 144 22.17 0.11 0.96
C ILE A 144 22.87 0.82 2.12
N THR A 145 22.28 0.74 3.31
CA THR A 145 22.82 1.37 4.53
C THR A 145 24.21 0.80 4.87
N ALA A 146 24.42 -0.50 4.70
CA ALA A 146 25.73 -1.12 4.93
C ALA A 146 26.79 -0.75 3.90
N ALA A 147 26.39 -0.43 2.65
CA ALA A 147 27.32 -0.01 1.60
C ALA A 147 27.76 1.46 1.74
N GLU A 148 26.97 2.27 2.45
CA GLU A 148 27.22 3.70 2.69
C GLU A 148 27.96 3.98 4.02
N ALA A 149 28.13 2.96 4.87
CA ALA A 149 28.84 3.01 6.16
C ALA A 149 30.35 2.76 6.04
#